data_AF-X1ELB3-F1
#
_entry.id   AF-X1ELB3-F1
#
_cell.length_a   1.000
_cell.length_b   1.000
_cell.length_c   1.000
_cell.angle_alpha   90.00
_cell.angle_beta   90.00
_cell.angle_gamma   90.00
#
_symmetry.space_group_name_H-M   'P 1'
#
loop_
_entity.id
_entity.type
_entity.pdbx_description
1 polymer ?
#
loop_
_entity_poly.entity_id
_entity_poly.type
_entity_poly.pdbx_seq_one_letter_code
_entity_poly.pdbx_strand_id
1 'polypeptide(L)'
;RGDSISQLASGVYSFLPLGDKTQKRIGGIIRGEMNSIGCQEVFLPSLQPKELWQKTGRWGNMDPPLFKIKDRHKKEFALGSTHEEVITDLVKDRVQSYKDLPLALYQIQTKFRNEMRFTSGLLRTREFIMKDLYSFHTDKEDLEKFFNKVLQAYDKIYKRCGLKTIKSEASGGVFTKENYANIPYNFLVQGSSF
;
A
#
# COMPACT_ATOMS: atom_id res chain seq x y z
N ARG A 1 -5.91 21.86 14.77
CA ARG A 1 -6.53 23.17 14.44
C ARG A 1 -6.49 23.31 12.93
N GLY A 2 -7.67 23.31 12.30
CA GLY A 2 -7.86 23.30 10.84
C GLY A 2 -8.95 22.29 10.47
N ASP A 3 -10.01 22.78 9.83
CA ASP A 3 -11.17 22.00 9.33
C ASP A 3 -10.79 21.13 8.12
N SER A 4 -9.66 20.43 8.19
CA SER A 4 -9.19 19.53 7.13
C SER A 4 -9.66 18.09 7.34
N ILE A 5 -9.80 17.68 8.60
CA ILE A 5 -10.28 16.34 8.97
C ILE A 5 -11.19 16.42 10.19
N SER A 6 -12.16 15.51 10.26
CA SER A 6 -13.01 15.30 11.44
C SER A 6 -13.02 13.83 11.81
N GLN A 7 -12.88 13.52 13.10
CA GLN A 7 -12.90 12.14 13.54
C GLN A 7 -14.34 11.62 13.58
N LEU A 8 -14.63 10.56 12.81
CA LEU A 8 -15.94 9.91 12.78
C LEU A 8 -16.04 8.79 13.82
N ALA A 9 -14.97 8.02 13.95
CA ALA A 9 -14.83 6.98 14.97
C ALA A 9 -13.35 6.85 15.38
N SER A 10 -13.09 6.04 16.40
CA SER A 10 -11.72 5.71 16.79
C SER A 10 -10.91 5.18 15.58
N GLY A 11 -9.86 5.90 15.19
CA GLY A 11 -9.02 5.58 14.04
C GLY A 11 -9.70 5.70 12.67
N VAL A 12 -10.84 6.41 12.56
CA VAL A 12 -11.57 6.62 11.30
C VAL A 12 -11.89 8.10 11.16
N TYR A 13 -11.46 8.70 10.06
CA TYR A 13 -11.51 10.14 9.84
C TYR A 13 -12.20 10.49 8.53
N SER A 14 -13.06 11.50 8.57
CA SER A 14 -13.62 12.17 7.41
C SER A 14 -12.64 13.23 6.91
N PHE A 15 -12.28 13.19 5.63
CA PHE A 15 -11.57 14.29 4.98
C PHE A 15 -12.57 15.39 4.61
N LEU A 16 -12.40 16.57 5.22
CA LEU A 16 -13.18 17.77 4.92
C LEU A 16 -12.61 18.45 3.64
N PRO A 17 -13.27 19.47 3.06
CA PRO A 17 -12.92 19.98 1.72
C PRO A 17 -11.43 20.32 1.50
N LEU A 18 -10.76 20.94 2.49
CA LEU A 18 -9.33 21.22 2.40
C LEU A 18 -8.45 19.97 2.52
N GLY A 19 -8.86 19.01 3.37
CA GLY A 19 -8.18 17.72 3.50
C GLY A 19 -8.29 16.90 2.24
N ASP A 20 -9.49 16.78 1.67
CA ASP A 20 -9.74 16.07 0.41
C ASP A 20 -8.96 16.69 -0.76
N LYS A 21 -8.96 18.03 -0.88
CA LYS A 21 -8.16 18.73 -1.89
C LYS A 21 -6.67 18.43 -1.74
N THR A 22 -6.16 18.41 -0.51
CA THR A 22 -4.75 18.11 -0.22
C THR A 22 -4.42 16.66 -0.57
N GLN A 23 -5.25 15.71 -0.15
CA GLN A 23 -5.11 14.29 -0.46
C GLN A 23 -5.08 14.04 -1.97
N LYS A 24 -5.99 14.65 -2.74
CA LYS A 24 -6.02 14.53 -4.20
C LYS A 24 -4.76 15.08 -4.86
N ARG A 25 -4.22 16.20 -4.36
CA ARG A 25 -2.96 16.77 -4.86
C ARG A 25 -1.77 15.84 -4.60
N ILE A 26 -1.69 15.25 -3.41
CA ILE A 26 -0.67 14.25 -3.08
C ILE A 26 -0.81 13.03 -4.00
N GLY A 27 -2.02 12.53 -4.20
CA GLY A 27 -2.31 11.45 -5.13
C GLY A 27 -1.86 11.77 -6.57
N GLY A 28 -2.06 13.00 -7.03
CA GLY A 28 -1.58 13.45 -8.35
C GLY A 28 -0.05 13.46 -8.48
N ILE A 29 0.68 13.87 -7.45
CA ILE A 29 2.15 13.80 -7.42
C ILE A 29 2.61 12.35 -7.51
N ILE A 30 2.03 11.48 -6.67
CA ILE A 30 2.37 10.04 -6.63
C ILE A 30 2.11 9.40 -8.00
N ARG A 31 0.94 9.63 -8.60
CA ARG A 31 0.62 9.12 -9.95
C ARG A 31 1.62 9.57 -10.98
N GLY A 32 2.00 10.85 -10.98
CA GLY A 32 2.98 11.38 -11.92
C GLY A 32 4.33 10.65 -11.84
N GLU A 33 4.84 10.44 -10.63
CA GLU A 33 6.13 9.75 -10.45
C GLU A 33 6.04 8.25 -10.75
N MET A 34 4.97 7.56 -10.36
CA MET A 34 4.77 6.13 -10.67
C MET A 34 4.58 5.89 -12.18
N ASN A 35 3.78 6.71 -12.85
CA ASN A 35 3.58 6.59 -14.30
C ASN A 35 4.89 6.87 -15.06
N SER A 36 5.74 7.78 -14.58
CA SER A 36 7.02 8.12 -15.22
C SER A 36 8.02 6.95 -15.26
N ILE A 37 7.88 5.96 -14.36
CA ILE A 37 8.72 4.75 -14.33
C ILE A 37 8.03 3.54 -14.96
N GLY A 38 6.93 3.74 -15.69
CA GLY A 38 6.22 2.69 -16.43
C GLY A 38 5.22 1.89 -15.62
N CYS A 39 4.90 2.29 -14.39
CA CYS A 39 3.83 1.64 -13.61
C CYS A 39 2.45 2.00 -14.15
N GLN A 40 1.52 1.05 -14.11
CA GLN A 40 0.13 1.24 -14.54
C GLN A 40 -0.81 1.26 -13.33
N GLU A 41 -1.71 2.24 -13.29
CA GLU A 41 -2.70 2.34 -12.22
C GLU A 41 -3.87 1.38 -12.47
N VAL A 42 -4.22 0.60 -11.44
CA VAL A 42 -5.39 -0.26 -11.37
C VAL A 42 -6.25 0.13 -10.16
N PHE A 43 -7.47 -0.38 -10.08
CA PHE A 43 -8.34 -0.18 -8.91
C PHE A 43 -8.91 -1.53 -8.47
N LEU A 44 -8.39 -2.04 -7.35
CA LEU A 44 -8.76 -3.35 -6.82
C LEU A 44 -9.82 -3.22 -5.71
N PRO A 45 -10.70 -4.23 -5.55
CA PRO A 45 -11.74 -4.19 -4.54
C PRO A 45 -11.17 -4.17 -3.12
N SER A 46 -11.81 -3.41 -2.22
CA SER A 46 -11.52 -3.46 -0.78
C SER A 46 -12.03 -4.75 -0.15
N LEU A 47 -13.09 -5.34 -0.69
CA LEU A 47 -13.68 -6.56 -0.18
C LEU A 47 -12.98 -7.76 -0.83
N GLN A 48 -12.32 -8.58 -0.02
CA GLN A 48 -11.46 -9.65 -0.51
C GLN A 48 -11.94 -11.01 0.03
N PRO A 49 -12.13 -12.01 -0.83
CA PRO A 49 -12.61 -13.33 -0.41
C PRO A 49 -11.60 -14.03 0.51
N LYS A 50 -12.10 -14.69 1.55
CA LYS A 50 -11.29 -15.44 2.53
C LYS A 50 -10.35 -16.45 1.86
N GLU A 51 -10.81 -17.09 0.80
CA GLU A 51 -10.09 -18.16 0.10
C GLU A 51 -8.72 -17.69 -0.40
N LEU A 52 -8.62 -16.44 -0.87
CA LEU A 52 -7.36 -15.86 -1.33
C LEU A 52 -6.34 -15.74 -0.17
N TRP A 53 -6.79 -15.21 0.97
CA TRP A 53 -5.97 -15.08 2.18
C TRP A 53 -5.59 -16.43 2.81
N GLN A 54 -6.38 -17.47 2.57
CA GLN A 54 -6.05 -18.82 3.03
C GLN A 54 -4.93 -19.44 2.20
N LYS A 55 -4.87 -19.18 0.88
CA LYS A 55 -3.78 -19.68 0.01
C LYS A 55 -2.38 -19.27 0.52
N THR A 56 -2.27 -18.10 1.13
CA THR A 56 -1.01 -17.57 1.69
C THR A 56 -0.85 -17.83 3.19
N GLY A 57 -1.86 -18.43 3.85
CA GLY A 57 -1.90 -18.60 5.29
C GLY A 57 -2.11 -17.30 6.09
N ARG A 58 -2.26 -16.15 5.44
CA ARG A 58 -2.39 -14.84 6.10
C ARG A 58 -3.76 -14.59 6.71
N TRP A 59 -4.79 -15.37 6.38
CA TRP A 59 -6.12 -15.25 7.01
C TRP A 59 -6.09 -15.35 8.55
N GLY A 60 -5.26 -16.23 9.10
CA GLY A 60 -5.13 -16.45 10.55
C GLY A 60 -3.96 -15.72 11.21
N ASN A 61 -2.94 -15.37 10.44
CA ASN A 61 -1.62 -14.96 10.95
C ASN A 61 -1.27 -13.49 10.66
N MET A 62 -2.15 -12.73 10.02
CA MET A 62 -1.91 -11.32 9.75
C MET A 62 -1.88 -10.50 11.04
N ASP A 63 -0.89 -9.62 11.15
CA ASP A 63 -0.80 -8.61 12.21
C ASP A 63 -0.62 -7.19 11.61
N PRO A 64 -1.46 -6.20 11.99
CA PRO A 64 -2.66 -6.33 12.81
C PRO A 64 -3.70 -7.29 12.20
N PRO A 65 -4.58 -7.90 13.02
CA PRO A 65 -5.61 -8.82 12.53
C PRO A 65 -6.46 -8.21 11.41
N LEU A 66 -6.95 -9.04 10.50
CA LEU A 66 -7.85 -8.61 9.45
C LEU A 66 -9.23 -8.24 10.02
N PHE A 67 -9.85 -7.21 9.46
CA PHE A 67 -11.30 -7.05 9.59
C PHE A 67 -12.00 -8.14 8.79
N LYS A 68 -12.69 -9.04 9.48
CA LYS A 68 -13.41 -10.16 8.89
C LYS A 68 -14.90 -9.87 8.91
N ILE A 69 -15.56 -10.02 7.78
CA ILE A 69 -17.00 -9.84 7.66
C ILE A 69 -17.63 -11.09 7.04
N LYS A 70 -18.88 -11.34 7.41
CA LYS A 70 -19.72 -12.40 6.82
C LYS A 70 -20.85 -11.75 6.05
N ASP A 71 -21.05 -12.15 4.81
CA ASP A 71 -22.21 -11.71 4.04
C ASP A 71 -23.48 -12.47 4.46
N ARG A 72 -24.63 -12.07 3.90
CA ARG A 72 -25.93 -12.72 4.16
C ARG A 72 -25.98 -14.19 3.70
N HIS A 73 -25.08 -14.60 2.81
CA HIS A 73 -24.94 -15.97 2.32
C HIS A 73 -23.91 -16.77 3.14
N LYS A 74 -23.45 -16.23 4.28
CA LYS A 74 -22.45 -16.83 5.18
C LYS A 74 -21.06 -16.98 4.57
N LYS A 75 -20.77 -16.28 3.46
CA LYS A 75 -19.42 -16.21 2.88
C LYS A 75 -18.57 -15.24 3.68
N GLU A 76 -17.30 -15.57 3.87
CA GLU A 76 -16.36 -14.78 4.64
C GLU A 76 -15.45 -13.95 3.74
N PHE A 77 -15.25 -12.70 4.15
CA PHE A 77 -14.40 -11.74 3.45
C PHE A 77 -13.53 -11.00 4.44
N ALA A 78 -12.40 -10.49 3.97
CA ALA A 78 -11.63 -9.47 4.64
C ALA A 78 -11.90 -8.10 4.00
N LEU A 79 -11.88 -7.04 4.81
CA LEU A 79 -11.57 -5.71 4.30
C LEU A 79 -10.05 -5.63 4.13
N GLY A 80 -9.60 -5.38 2.90
CA GLY A 80 -8.21 -5.46 2.49
C GLY A 80 -7.30 -4.52 3.29
N SER A 81 -6.36 -5.10 4.00
CA SER A 81 -5.25 -4.36 4.65
C SER A 81 -4.09 -4.10 3.68
N THR A 82 -4.02 -4.89 2.61
CA THR A 82 -3.11 -4.87 1.46
C THR A 82 -3.74 -5.74 0.35
N HIS A 83 -3.05 -5.91 -0.77
CA HIS A 83 -3.57 -6.56 -1.98
C HIS A 83 -2.61 -7.56 -2.65
N GLU A 84 -1.57 -8.11 -1.99
CA GLU A 84 -0.67 -9.06 -2.68
C GLU A 84 -1.41 -10.31 -3.18
N GLU A 85 -2.37 -10.87 -2.42
CA GLU A 85 -3.17 -12.01 -2.91
C GLU A 85 -4.00 -11.64 -4.14
N VAL A 86 -4.68 -10.48 -4.07
CA VAL A 86 -5.64 -10.05 -5.09
C VAL A 86 -4.94 -9.74 -6.39
N ILE A 87 -3.82 -9.00 -6.32
CA ILE A 87 -3.03 -8.68 -7.51
C ILE A 87 -2.37 -9.93 -8.10
N THR A 88 -1.91 -10.87 -7.27
CA THR A 88 -1.31 -12.12 -7.76
C THR A 88 -2.37 -12.97 -8.46
N ASP A 89 -3.57 -13.10 -7.89
CA ASP A 89 -4.68 -13.83 -8.51
C ASP A 89 -5.12 -13.15 -9.83
N LEU A 90 -5.13 -11.82 -9.88
CA LEU A 90 -5.41 -11.07 -11.11
C LEU A 90 -4.37 -11.33 -12.22
N VAL A 91 -3.09 -11.29 -11.86
CA VAL A 91 -1.97 -11.38 -12.81
C VAL A 91 -1.74 -12.81 -13.29
N LYS A 92 -1.98 -13.80 -12.44
CA LYS A 92 -1.78 -15.23 -12.72
C LYS A 92 -2.39 -15.68 -14.06
N ASP A 93 -3.59 -15.22 -14.38
CA ASP A 93 -4.28 -15.64 -15.60
C ASP A 93 -3.97 -14.74 -16.81
N ARG A 94 -3.27 -13.61 -16.60
CA ARG A 94 -3.00 -12.60 -17.65
C ARG A 94 -1.57 -12.62 -18.15
N VAL A 95 -0.61 -12.92 -17.28
CA VAL A 95 0.80 -13.09 -17.66
C VAL A 95 0.99 -14.55 -18.04
N GLN A 96 1.12 -14.81 -19.34
CA GLN A 96 1.26 -16.17 -19.89
C GLN A 96 2.65 -16.41 -20.46
N SER A 97 3.44 -15.34 -20.69
CA SER A 97 4.78 -15.42 -21.24
C SER A 97 5.75 -14.48 -20.54
N TYR A 98 7.05 -14.79 -20.62
CA TYR A 98 8.13 -13.89 -20.20
C TYR A 98 8.09 -12.54 -20.94
N LYS A 99 7.50 -12.51 -22.14
CA LYS A 99 7.31 -11.28 -22.95
C LYS A 99 6.33 -10.29 -22.32
N ASP A 100 5.47 -10.75 -21.41
CA ASP A 100 4.52 -9.91 -20.68
C ASP A 100 5.18 -9.24 -19.46
N LEU A 101 6.47 -9.52 -19.20
CA LEU A 101 7.26 -9.00 -18.10
C LEU A 101 8.40 -8.10 -18.59
N PRO A 102 8.83 -7.09 -17.80
CA PRO A 102 8.31 -6.75 -16.48
C PRO A 102 6.95 -6.06 -16.49
N LEU A 103 6.16 -6.34 -15.46
CA LEU A 103 4.85 -5.74 -15.24
C LEU A 103 4.84 -5.05 -13.86
N ALA A 104 4.39 -3.79 -13.82
CA ALA A 104 4.28 -3.03 -12.58
C ALA A 104 2.90 -2.39 -12.46
N LEU A 105 2.12 -2.83 -11.47
CA LEU A 105 0.76 -2.39 -11.23
C LEU A 105 0.66 -1.73 -9.86
N TYR A 106 0.02 -0.57 -9.78
CA TYR A 106 -0.22 0.12 -8.51
C TYR A 106 -1.65 0.62 -8.39
N GLN A 107 -2.07 0.94 -7.18
CA GLN A 107 -3.35 1.61 -6.94
C GLN A 107 -3.19 2.64 -5.84
N ILE A 108 -4.10 3.62 -5.77
CA ILE A 108 -4.28 4.52 -4.63
C ILE A 108 -5.68 4.28 -4.07
N GLN A 109 -5.79 3.53 -2.98
CA GLN A 109 -7.06 2.97 -2.53
C GLN A 109 -7.11 2.84 -0.99
N THR A 110 -8.33 2.87 -0.43
CA THR A 110 -8.61 2.77 1.01
C THR A 110 -8.37 1.37 1.58
N LYS A 111 -7.49 1.29 2.56
CA LYS A 111 -7.11 0.07 3.29
C LYS A 111 -7.68 0.08 4.70
N PHE A 112 -7.78 -1.13 5.26
CA PHE A 112 -8.30 -1.35 6.60
C PHE A 112 -7.33 -2.17 7.44
N ARG A 113 -6.96 -1.70 8.63
CA ARG A 113 -6.15 -2.45 9.60
C ARG A 113 -6.88 -2.46 10.93
N ASN A 114 -7.12 -3.65 11.52
CA ASN A 114 -7.79 -3.75 12.81
C ASN A 114 -6.80 -3.45 13.96
N GLU A 115 -6.33 -2.21 13.96
CA GLU A 115 -5.35 -1.69 14.91
C GLU A 115 -5.98 -1.52 16.30
N MET A 116 -5.30 -2.05 17.33
CA MET A 116 -5.74 -1.91 18.73
C MET A 116 -5.40 -0.53 19.30
N ARG A 117 -4.28 0.07 18.87
CA ARG A 117 -3.80 1.37 19.38
C ARG A 117 -3.76 2.40 18.26
N PHE A 118 -4.74 3.30 18.28
CA PHE A 118 -4.82 4.45 17.38
C PHE A 118 -4.19 5.66 18.07
N THR A 119 -3.06 6.14 17.56
CA THR A 119 -2.34 7.29 18.14
C THR A 119 -1.97 8.29 17.04
N SER A 120 -1.92 9.57 17.41
CA SER A 120 -1.32 10.62 16.57
C SER A 120 -2.08 10.95 15.27
N GLY A 121 -3.41 11.03 15.32
CA GLY A 121 -4.22 11.52 14.20
C GLY A 121 -4.21 10.56 13.01
N LEU A 122 -3.79 11.05 11.82
CA LEU A 122 -3.71 10.27 10.58
C LEU A 122 -2.50 9.33 10.50
N LEU A 123 -1.56 9.39 11.46
CA LEU A 123 -0.33 8.59 11.41
C LEU A 123 -0.56 7.11 11.71
N ARG A 124 -1.55 6.78 12.56
CA ARG A 124 -1.90 5.40 12.89
C ARG A 124 -3.42 5.26 13.04
N THR A 125 -4.06 4.83 11.96
CA THR A 125 -5.52 4.73 11.84
C THR A 125 -5.96 3.31 11.46
N ARG A 126 -7.27 3.07 11.52
CA ARG A 126 -7.90 1.80 11.12
C ARG A 126 -8.35 1.82 9.67
N GLU A 127 -8.67 3.00 9.15
CA GLU A 127 -8.98 3.27 7.75
C GLU A 127 -8.03 4.35 7.23
N PHE A 128 -7.36 4.09 6.10
CA PHE A 128 -6.42 5.04 5.49
C PHE A 128 -6.27 4.81 3.99
N ILE A 129 -5.90 5.86 3.26
CA ILE A 129 -5.55 5.74 1.84
C ILE A 129 -4.08 5.33 1.73
N MET A 130 -3.83 4.32 0.91
CA MET A 130 -2.49 3.84 0.62
C MET A 130 -2.29 3.81 -0.89
N LYS A 131 -1.10 4.21 -1.31
CA LYS A 131 -0.55 3.75 -2.59
C LYS A 131 0.21 2.46 -2.35
N ASP A 132 -0.14 1.40 -3.05
CA ASP A 132 0.51 0.09 -3.05
C ASP A 132 0.90 -0.26 -4.49
N LEU A 133 2.14 -0.74 -4.67
CA LEU A 133 2.75 -1.06 -5.96
C LEU A 133 3.26 -2.50 -5.89
N TYR A 134 2.97 -3.26 -6.93
CA TYR A 134 3.35 -4.66 -7.08
C TYR A 134 4.02 -4.83 -8.44
N SER A 135 5.18 -5.45 -8.47
CA SER A 135 5.92 -5.69 -9.70
C SER A 135 6.27 -7.17 -9.87
N PHE A 136 6.25 -7.61 -11.11
CA PHE A 136 6.45 -8.99 -11.53
C PHE A 136 7.61 -8.99 -12.53
N HIS A 137 8.58 -9.88 -12.30
CA HIS A 137 9.86 -9.90 -12.99
C HIS A 137 10.25 -11.34 -13.32
N THR A 138 11.00 -11.52 -14.41
CA THR A 138 11.52 -12.84 -14.82
C THR A 138 12.65 -13.33 -13.93
N ASP A 139 13.43 -12.39 -13.39
CA ASP A 139 14.61 -12.69 -12.59
C ASP A 139 14.87 -11.58 -11.54
N LYS A 140 15.83 -11.87 -10.67
CA LYS A 140 16.20 -11.01 -9.55
C LYS A 140 16.91 -9.73 -9.99
N GLU A 141 17.68 -9.77 -11.08
CA GLU A 141 18.45 -8.61 -11.54
C GLU A 141 17.50 -7.52 -12.07
N ASP A 142 16.47 -7.92 -12.83
CA ASP A 142 15.43 -7.01 -13.30
C ASP A 142 14.60 -6.43 -12.14
N LEU A 143 14.26 -7.26 -11.15
CA LEU A 143 13.63 -6.80 -9.91
C LEU A 143 14.47 -5.74 -9.19
N GLU A 144 15.78 -5.96 -9.04
CA GLU A 144 16.68 -5.02 -8.37
C GLU A 144 16.80 -3.69 -9.13
N LYS A 145 16.92 -3.74 -10.47
CA LYS A 145 16.90 -2.54 -11.32
C LYS A 145 15.60 -1.76 -11.15
N PHE A 146 14.45 -2.45 -11.14
CA PHE A 146 13.16 -1.81 -10.95
C PHE A 146 12.99 -1.26 -9.53
N PHE A 147 13.41 -1.99 -8.50
CA PHE A 147 13.38 -1.55 -7.12
C PHE A 147 14.13 -0.22 -6.94
N ASN A 148 15.32 -0.10 -7.54
CA ASN A 148 16.08 1.16 -7.53
C ASN A 148 15.35 2.32 -8.23
N LYS A 149 14.64 2.07 -9.34
CA LYS A 149 13.78 3.08 -9.97
C LYS A 149 12.66 3.54 -9.04
N VAL A 150 12.04 2.59 -8.33
CA VAL A 150 11.00 2.89 -7.34
C VAL A 150 11.57 3.73 -6.20
N LEU A 151 12.74 3.39 -5.65
CA LEU A 151 13.39 4.19 -4.60
C LEU A 151 13.62 5.64 -5.02
N GLN A 152 14.12 5.87 -6.25
CA GLN A 152 14.32 7.21 -6.79
C GLN A 152 12.99 7.94 -7.00
N ALA A 153 11.93 7.25 -7.41
CA ALA A 153 10.60 7.83 -7.55
C ALA A 153 10.05 8.26 -6.17
N TYR A 154 10.26 7.48 -5.11
CA TYR A 154 9.88 7.88 -3.74
C TYR A 154 10.63 9.13 -3.28
N ASP A 155 11.94 9.25 -3.54
CA ASP A 155 12.70 10.48 -3.25
C ASP A 155 12.08 11.71 -3.91
N LYS A 156 11.71 11.59 -5.19
CA LYS A 156 11.04 12.66 -5.94
C LYS A 156 9.65 12.98 -5.37
N ILE A 157 8.85 11.96 -5.03
CA ILE A 157 7.53 12.14 -4.40
C ILE A 157 7.67 12.95 -3.11
N TYR A 158 8.53 12.51 -2.19
CA TYR A 158 8.70 13.21 -0.90
C TYR A 158 9.21 14.64 -1.09
N LYS A 159 10.21 14.84 -1.97
CA LYS A 159 10.71 16.18 -2.31
C LYS A 159 9.62 17.09 -2.88
N ARG A 160 8.78 16.58 -3.80
CA ARG A 160 7.66 17.34 -4.39
C ARG A 160 6.54 17.63 -3.38
N CYS A 161 6.40 16.79 -2.37
CA CYS A 161 5.53 17.03 -1.22
C CYS A 161 6.15 17.98 -0.18
N GLY A 162 7.38 18.47 -0.38
CA GLY A 162 8.08 19.36 0.55
C GLY A 162 8.62 18.67 1.80
N LEU A 163 8.77 17.34 1.77
CA LEU A 163 9.22 16.55 2.91
C LEU A 163 10.73 16.26 2.84
N LYS A 164 11.40 16.32 3.99
CA LYS A 164 12.77 15.84 4.17
C LYS A 164 12.72 14.43 4.74
N THR A 165 13.29 13.47 4.03
CA THR A 165 13.24 12.05 4.41
C THR A 165 14.63 11.44 4.50
N ILE A 166 14.82 10.54 5.46
CA ILE A 166 15.99 9.67 5.58
C ILE A 166 15.57 8.25 5.20
N LYS A 167 16.40 7.56 4.42
CA LYS A 167 16.23 6.13 4.14
C LYS A 167 16.85 5.32 5.28
N SER A 168 16.08 4.38 5.80
CA SER A 168 16.54 3.45 6.83
C SER A 168 16.17 2.03 6.41
N GLU A 169 17.07 1.09 6.64
CA GLU A 169 16.79 -0.33 6.47
C GLU A 169 15.64 -0.79 7.38
N ALA A 170 14.83 -1.71 6.89
CA ALA A 170 13.62 -2.21 7.52
C ALA A 170 13.60 -3.74 7.51
N SER A 171 12.71 -4.34 8.29
CA SER A 171 12.40 -5.77 8.21
C SER A 171 11.28 -6.04 7.21
N GLY A 172 11.28 -7.24 6.61
CA GLY A 172 10.24 -7.69 5.67
C GLY A 172 8.87 -7.98 6.31
N GLY A 173 8.81 -8.02 7.64
CA GLY A 173 7.59 -8.25 8.42
C GLY A 173 6.85 -9.54 8.00
N VAL A 174 5.51 -9.48 8.01
CA VAL A 174 4.64 -10.60 7.61
C VAL A 174 4.62 -10.81 6.08
N PHE A 175 5.24 -9.91 5.32
CA PHE A 175 5.19 -9.91 3.85
C PHE A 175 6.36 -10.68 3.21
N THR A 176 7.49 -10.78 3.90
CA THR A 176 8.69 -11.43 3.39
C THR A 176 9.35 -12.24 4.49
N LYS A 177 9.62 -13.54 4.24
CA LYS A 177 10.61 -14.27 5.02
C LYS A 177 11.98 -13.68 4.67
N GLU A 178 12.82 -13.42 5.68
CA GLU A 178 14.19 -12.95 5.48
C GLU A 178 14.86 -13.78 4.37
N ASN A 179 15.48 -13.10 3.40
CA ASN A 179 16.22 -13.63 2.23
C ASN A 179 15.56 -13.57 0.84
N TYR A 180 14.80 -12.52 0.51
CA TYR A 180 14.59 -12.15 -0.90
C TYR A 180 15.23 -10.80 -1.23
N ALA A 181 16.39 -10.89 -1.88
CA ALA A 181 17.08 -9.89 -2.72
C ALA A 181 17.40 -8.49 -2.19
N ASN A 182 16.57 -7.84 -1.39
CA ASN A 182 16.77 -6.46 -0.96
C ASN A 182 16.33 -6.28 0.50
N ILE A 183 17.11 -5.51 1.25
CA ILE A 183 16.69 -5.01 2.56
C ILE A 183 15.56 -3.99 2.29
N PRO A 184 14.34 -4.19 2.79
CA PRO A 184 13.28 -3.21 2.58
C PRO A 184 13.70 -1.88 3.20
N TYR A 185 13.27 -0.76 2.62
CA TYR A 185 13.60 0.56 3.13
C TYR A 185 12.34 1.24 3.68
N ASN A 186 12.49 1.83 4.87
CA ASN A 186 11.56 2.80 5.41
C ASN A 186 12.07 4.21 5.12
N PHE A 187 11.16 5.11 4.76
CA PHE A 187 11.44 6.54 4.67
C PHE A 187 10.96 7.22 5.94
N LEU A 188 11.91 7.66 6.76
CA LEU A 188 11.64 8.41 7.98
C LEU A 188 11.56 9.90 7.64
N VAL A 189 10.40 10.51 7.83
CA VAL A 189 10.24 11.97 7.68
C VAL A 189 10.92 12.64 8.88
N GLN A 190 11.89 13.51 8.63
CA GLN A 190 12.50 14.31 9.68
C GLN A 190 11.44 15.28 10.21
N GLY A 191 11.05 15.12 11.47
CA GLY A 191 10.26 16.11 12.16
C GLY A 191 11.09 17.39 12.32
N SER A 192 10.65 18.48 11.72
CA SER A 192 10.96 19.79 12.28
C SER A 192 10.18 19.89 13.59
N SER A 193 10.88 20.11 14.69
CA SER A 193 10.29 20.51 15.96
C SER A 193 9.29 21.64 15.68
N PHE A 194 8.00 21.36 15.83
CA PHE A 194 6.94 22.36 15.86
C PHE A 194 6.48 22.50 17.31
#